data_AF-A0A259J860-F1
#
_entry.id   AF-A0A259J860-F1
#
_cell.length_a   1.000
_cell.length_b   1.000
_cell.length_c   1.000
_cell.angle_alpha   90.00
_cell.angle_beta   90.00
_cell.angle_gamma   90.00
#
_symmetry.space_group_name_H-M   'P 1'
#
loop_
_entity.id
_entity.type
_entity.pdbx_description
1 polymer ?
#
loop_
_entity_poly.entity_id
_entity_poly.type
_entity_poly.pdbx_seq_one_letter_code
_entity_poly.pdbx_strand_id
1 'polypeptide(L)'
;KVTFPMPGRFALDAEGAVARLRLLPLLMGRVEVADVTLERPTLVVTGKPPAFTPALVSLISAQKPPELWHPGGTTAIPNTDRLTEEQISGIEADIERSPLGGGVKARVVFTWRDRETQADLDIADAPTFIAGRLTDTRFELTSGESWLHFKGQAAAGLSARITGDLSGEAPVLRALADWAGVRLPIAGGFKRFAFSGKVAGDRDKAQISPLKLDLDGNRSEGALSLRLDGSTPTLEGTFAADAIDLSPYGPISMTESRGGDWDRSRLNPNLLSRFNLDLRLSAARMRIEDSIMERVATSAMLRSGHLVLALGTAQAWGGTVRASLDVMEDPQGKGMALRFKGDGTGIALDRALGDLLAIRRIEGVGDLEADLSGTGRSYFELAQSLSGQVNLQAANGSVTGIDVAQVMRRIERRPLSGGGDLRGGRTPFDRLTARISLASGVATVHTADILGK
;
A
#
# COMPACT_ATOMS: atom_id res chain seq x y z
N LYS A 1 -31.58 12.22 32.00
CA LYS A 1 -30.17 12.39 31.57
C LYS A 1 -29.25 12.08 32.73
N VAL A 2 -28.45 11.02 32.62
CA VAL A 2 -27.46 10.60 33.61
C VAL A 2 -26.08 10.72 32.96
N THR A 3 -25.16 11.45 33.59
CA THR A 3 -23.79 11.63 33.09
C THR A 3 -22.84 10.83 33.97
N PHE A 4 -22.07 9.94 33.36
CA PHE A 4 -21.09 9.11 34.04
C PHE A 4 -19.69 9.69 33.83
N PRO A 5 -18.95 10.02 34.91
CA PRO A 5 -17.58 10.47 34.78
C PRO A 5 -16.70 9.30 34.31
N MET A 6 -16.11 9.43 33.12
CA MET A 6 -15.16 8.47 32.55
C MET A 6 -13.74 9.04 32.67
N PRO A 7 -12.70 8.20 32.83
CA PRO A 7 -11.32 8.68 32.89
C PRO A 7 -10.86 9.31 31.56
N GLY A 8 -10.28 10.51 31.62
CA GLY A 8 -9.59 11.14 30.49
C GLY A 8 -10.49 11.98 29.57
N ARG A 9 -10.41 11.73 28.25
CA ARG A 9 -11.04 12.51 27.16
C ARG A 9 -12.47 12.05 26.80
N PHE A 10 -13.09 11.25 27.66
CA PHE A 10 -14.36 10.57 27.39
C PHE A 10 -15.45 11.11 28.30
N ALA A 11 -16.66 11.30 27.77
CA ALA A 11 -17.87 11.57 28.54
C ALA A 11 -18.96 10.62 28.08
N LEU A 12 -19.64 9.95 29.02
CA LEU A 12 -20.76 9.06 28.74
C LEU A 12 -22.05 9.69 29.30
N ASP A 13 -22.90 10.17 28.39
CA ASP A 13 -24.25 10.62 28.70
C ASP A 13 -25.24 9.49 28.41
N ALA A 14 -26.34 9.39 29.14
CA ALA A 14 -27.46 8.51 28.81
C ALA A 14 -28.77 9.23 29.08
N GLU A 15 -29.82 8.93 28.32
CA GLU A 15 -31.15 9.51 28.57
C GLU A 15 -31.75 8.95 29.87
N GLY A 16 -31.56 7.66 30.12
CA GLY A 16 -31.98 6.93 31.32
C GLY A 16 -30.96 5.86 31.75
N ALA A 17 -31.04 5.43 33.01
CA ALA A 17 -30.24 4.33 33.53
C ALA A 17 -31.07 3.49 34.52
N VAL A 18 -31.10 2.17 34.34
CA VAL A 18 -31.79 1.22 35.23
C VAL A 18 -30.76 0.28 35.83
N ALA A 19 -30.55 0.38 37.15
CA ALA A 19 -29.68 -0.54 37.87
C ALA A 19 -30.53 -1.60 38.59
N ARG A 20 -30.36 -2.88 38.26
CA ARG A 20 -30.95 -3.97 39.04
C ARG A 20 -29.97 -4.39 40.13
N LEU A 21 -30.47 -4.60 41.34
CA LEU A 21 -29.65 -4.95 42.50
C LEU A 21 -29.79 -6.44 42.82
N ARG A 22 -28.70 -7.07 43.27
CA ARG A 22 -28.73 -8.45 43.74
C ARG A 22 -29.52 -8.53 45.05
N LEU A 23 -30.55 -9.36 45.08
CA LEU A 23 -31.48 -9.48 46.20
C LEU A 23 -30.80 -9.95 47.51
N LEU A 24 -29.96 -10.99 47.44
CA LEU A 24 -29.28 -11.57 48.61
C LEU A 24 -28.34 -10.58 49.33
N PRO A 25 -27.42 -9.88 48.64
CA PRO A 25 -26.62 -8.82 49.23
C PRO A 25 -27.46 -7.66 49.81
N LEU A 26 -28.54 -7.28 49.12
CA LEU A 26 -29.44 -6.21 49.56
C LEU A 26 -30.07 -6.54 50.93
N LEU A 27 -30.49 -7.80 51.12
CA LEU A 27 -31.02 -8.30 52.39
C LEU A 27 -29.96 -8.34 53.51
N MET A 28 -28.67 -8.38 53.15
CA MET A 28 -27.54 -8.33 54.09
C MET A 28 -26.99 -6.91 54.30
N GLY A 29 -27.71 -5.87 53.85
CA GLY A 29 -27.30 -4.47 53.96
C GLY A 29 -26.16 -4.06 53.03
N ARG A 30 -25.87 -4.86 52.00
CA ARG A 30 -24.83 -4.58 50.98
C ARG A 30 -25.50 -4.26 49.64
N VAL A 31 -25.21 -3.09 49.10
CA VAL A 31 -25.67 -2.74 47.74
C VAL A 31 -24.71 -3.36 46.73
N GLU A 32 -25.15 -4.43 46.07
CA GLU A 32 -24.45 -5.02 44.92
C GLU A 32 -25.33 -4.88 43.68
N VAL A 33 -24.80 -4.22 42.67
CA VAL A 33 -25.47 -4.06 41.38
C VAL A 33 -25.30 -5.36 40.59
N ALA A 34 -26.42 -5.93 40.14
CA ALA A 34 -26.46 -7.06 39.23
C ALA A 34 -26.12 -6.55 37.82
N ASP A 35 -27.01 -5.75 37.24
CA ASP A 35 -26.88 -5.15 35.91
C ASP A 35 -27.24 -3.66 35.92
N VAL A 36 -26.67 -2.90 34.96
CA VAL A 36 -27.04 -1.51 34.67
C VAL A 36 -27.37 -1.40 33.18
N THR A 37 -28.62 -1.12 32.87
CA THR A 37 -29.09 -0.78 31.53
C THR A 37 -28.94 0.73 31.34
N LEU A 38 -28.34 1.17 30.22
CA LEU A 38 -28.28 2.59 29.84
C LEU A 38 -29.16 2.82 28.61
N GLU A 39 -30.11 3.75 28.70
CA GLU A 39 -31.00 4.09 27.59
C GLU A 39 -30.35 5.19 26.74
N ARG A 40 -30.14 4.90 25.44
CA ARG A 40 -29.52 5.79 24.44
C ARG A 40 -28.21 6.44 24.95
N PRO A 41 -27.18 5.65 25.27
CA PRO A 41 -25.93 6.20 25.75
C PRO A 41 -25.20 6.97 24.65
N THR A 42 -24.92 8.25 24.88
CA THR A 42 -24.08 9.09 24.03
C THR A 42 -22.66 9.15 24.59
N LEU A 43 -21.69 8.55 23.89
CA LEU A 43 -20.28 8.67 24.25
C LEU A 43 -19.63 9.80 23.44
N VAL A 44 -19.09 10.81 24.11
CA VAL A 44 -18.37 11.91 23.47
C VAL A 44 -16.88 11.70 23.70
N VAL A 45 -16.10 11.65 22.62
CA VAL A 45 -14.63 11.50 22.68
C VAL A 45 -13.98 12.81 22.24
N THR A 46 -13.31 13.53 23.12
CA THR A 46 -12.67 14.81 22.75
C THR A 46 -11.23 14.63 22.27
N GLY A 47 -10.94 14.91 20.99
CA GLY A 47 -9.59 14.92 20.40
C GLY A 47 -9.37 13.89 19.27
N LYS A 48 -8.18 13.88 18.66
CA LYS A 48 -7.83 12.99 17.52
C LYS A 48 -7.67 11.54 18.03
N PRO A 49 -8.57 10.61 17.67
CA PRO A 49 -8.40 9.20 18.05
C PRO A 49 -7.22 8.59 17.29
N PRO A 50 -6.52 7.59 17.86
CA PRO A 50 -5.73 6.66 17.07
C PRO A 50 -6.57 6.11 15.92
N ALA A 51 -5.97 5.89 14.75
CA ALA A 51 -6.67 5.55 13.50
C ALA A 51 -7.62 4.32 13.59
N PHE A 52 -7.51 3.50 14.64
CA PHE A 52 -8.35 2.32 14.87
C PHE A 52 -8.58 1.99 16.37
N THR A 53 -8.85 2.98 17.23
CA THR A 53 -9.38 2.66 18.57
C THR A 53 -10.90 2.67 18.54
N PRO A 54 -11.60 1.52 18.52
CA PRO A 54 -13.02 1.51 18.85
C PRO A 54 -13.15 2.05 20.27
N ALA A 55 -14.08 3.00 20.46
CA ALA A 55 -14.31 3.71 21.72
C ALA A 55 -14.70 2.80 22.91
N LEU A 56 -14.81 1.49 22.68
CA LEU A 56 -15.17 0.45 23.64
C LEU A 56 -14.02 -0.04 24.52
N VAL A 57 -12.75 0.13 24.09
CA VAL A 57 -11.59 -0.23 24.93
C VAL A 57 -11.60 0.55 26.25
N SER A 58 -12.12 1.77 26.26
CA SER A 58 -12.26 2.58 27.47
C SER A 58 -13.42 2.12 28.38
N LEU A 59 -14.51 1.58 27.82
CA LEU A 59 -15.63 0.99 28.58
C LEU A 59 -15.21 -0.26 29.36
N ILE A 60 -14.31 -1.07 28.78
CA ILE A 60 -13.75 -2.28 29.42
C ILE A 60 -12.72 -1.93 30.51
N SER A 61 -12.04 -0.78 30.40
CA SER A 61 -11.00 -0.34 31.34
C SER A 61 -11.50 0.20 32.69
N ALA A 62 -12.81 0.35 32.87
CA ALA A 62 -13.37 0.76 34.15
C ALA A 62 -13.07 -0.31 35.23
N GLN A 63 -12.77 0.09 36.47
CA GLN A 63 -12.46 -0.86 37.55
C GLN A 63 -13.69 -1.68 37.99
N LYS A 64 -14.91 -1.23 37.65
CA LYS A 64 -16.20 -1.93 37.86
C LYS A 64 -17.24 -1.49 36.81
N PRO A 65 -17.14 -1.91 35.53
CA PRO A 65 -18.22 -1.69 34.60
C PRO A 65 -19.38 -2.61 35.01
N PRO A 66 -20.59 -2.07 35.21
CA PRO A 66 -21.77 -2.90 35.45
C PRO A 66 -22.05 -3.80 34.24
N GLU A 67 -22.77 -4.89 34.46
CA GLU A 67 -23.33 -5.75 33.41
C GLU A 67 -24.25 -4.85 32.54
N LEU A 68 -23.80 -4.49 31.34
CA LEU A 68 -24.44 -3.49 30.48
C LEU A 68 -25.35 -4.19 29.45
N TRP A 69 -26.61 -3.74 29.34
CA TRP A 69 -27.60 -4.23 28.36
C TRP A 69 -28.30 -3.06 27.63
N HIS A 70 -28.54 -3.25 26.32
CA HIS A 70 -29.21 -2.49 25.21
C HIS A 70 -30.22 -1.32 25.52
N PRO A 71 -30.68 -0.47 24.55
CA PRO A 71 -30.27 -0.16 23.15
C PRO A 71 -30.05 1.36 22.83
N GLY A 72 -29.50 1.66 21.64
CA GLY A 72 -29.64 2.97 20.97
C GLY A 72 -28.54 4.02 21.22
N GLY A 73 -27.34 3.59 21.60
CA GLY A 73 -26.24 4.51 21.89
C GLY A 73 -25.62 5.15 20.64
N THR A 74 -25.19 6.40 20.74
CA THR A 74 -24.46 7.14 19.69
C THR A 74 -23.13 7.63 20.22
N THR A 75 -22.00 7.17 19.68
CA THR A 75 -20.71 7.80 19.97
C THR A 75 -20.45 8.89 18.94
N ALA A 76 -20.23 10.12 19.40
CA ALA A 76 -19.80 11.24 18.58
C ALA A 76 -18.31 11.54 18.83
N ILE A 77 -17.51 11.51 17.78
CA ILE A 77 -16.09 11.86 17.81
C ILE A 77 -15.92 13.16 17.01
N PRO A 78 -15.71 14.32 17.66
CA PRO A 78 -15.42 15.57 16.98
C PRO A 78 -14.02 15.48 16.36
N ASN A 79 -13.94 15.60 15.05
CA ASN A 79 -12.68 15.72 14.33
C ASN A 79 -12.23 17.19 14.36
N THR A 80 -11.05 17.47 14.91
CA THR A 80 -10.55 18.86 15.03
C THR A 80 -9.92 19.39 13.72
N ASP A 81 -9.67 18.52 12.72
CA ASP A 81 -9.02 18.88 11.45
C ASP A 81 -9.99 18.95 10.25
N ARG A 82 -11.22 18.45 10.40
CA ARG A 82 -12.31 18.53 9.41
C ARG A 82 -13.58 18.88 10.14
N LEU A 83 -14.39 19.80 9.62
CA LEU A 83 -15.74 20.17 10.08
C LEU A 83 -16.78 19.01 10.07
N THR A 84 -16.34 17.75 10.11
CA THR A 84 -17.18 16.54 10.11
C THR A 84 -17.06 15.83 11.45
N GLU A 85 -18.18 15.74 12.15
CA GLU A 85 -18.40 14.85 13.28
C GLU A 85 -18.39 13.41 12.77
N GLU A 86 -17.46 12.57 13.25
CA GLU A 86 -17.55 11.13 12.98
C GLU A 86 -18.55 10.52 13.96
N GLN A 87 -19.67 10.05 13.41
CA GLN A 87 -20.75 9.44 14.18
C GLN A 87 -20.66 7.92 14.07
N ILE A 88 -20.61 7.27 15.22
CA ILE A 88 -20.87 5.84 15.36
C ILE A 88 -22.24 5.74 16.05
N SER A 89 -23.21 5.11 15.40
CA SER A 89 -24.60 5.06 15.88
C SER A 89 -25.04 3.61 16.10
N GLY A 90 -26.17 3.42 16.77
CA GLY A 90 -26.76 2.10 16.96
C GLY A 90 -25.86 1.15 17.75
N ILE A 91 -25.14 1.65 18.75
CA ILE A 91 -24.25 0.82 19.56
C ILE A 91 -25.09 -0.05 20.47
N GLU A 92 -24.94 -1.36 20.28
CA GLU A 92 -25.51 -2.41 21.08
C GLU A 92 -24.37 -3.25 21.65
N ALA A 93 -24.26 -3.32 22.98
CA ALA A 93 -23.19 -4.05 23.64
C ALA A 93 -23.80 -5.03 24.66
N ASP A 94 -23.31 -6.25 24.62
CA ASP A 94 -23.59 -7.31 25.58
C ASP A 94 -22.25 -7.69 26.23
N ILE A 95 -22.19 -7.70 27.56
CA ILE A 95 -20.98 -8.02 28.33
C ILE A 95 -21.33 -9.07 29.38
N GLU A 96 -20.79 -10.28 29.20
CA GLU A 96 -20.95 -11.39 30.14
C GLU A 96 -19.66 -11.58 30.95
N ARG A 97 -19.79 -11.73 32.26
CA ARG A 97 -18.68 -12.12 33.14
C ARG A 97 -18.74 -13.62 33.44
N SER A 98 -17.58 -14.29 33.45
CA SER A 98 -17.50 -15.70 33.81
C SER A 98 -17.98 -15.94 35.25
N PRO A 99 -18.91 -16.88 35.51
CA PRO A 99 -19.36 -17.24 36.86
C PRO A 99 -18.24 -17.79 37.75
N LEU A 100 -17.21 -18.38 37.12
CA LEU A 100 -16.05 -19.00 37.77
C LEU A 100 -14.91 -18.00 38.03
N GLY A 101 -15.10 -16.73 37.66
CA GLY A 101 -14.20 -15.61 37.99
C GLY A 101 -13.24 -15.20 36.86
N GLY A 102 -12.89 -13.91 36.83
CA GLY A 102 -11.84 -13.31 36.00
C GLY A 102 -12.23 -13.03 34.53
N GLY A 103 -12.88 -13.98 33.86
CA GLY A 103 -13.15 -13.88 32.42
C GLY A 103 -14.26 -12.91 32.04
N VAL A 104 -14.15 -12.32 30.85
CA VAL A 104 -15.11 -11.39 30.26
C VAL A 104 -15.31 -11.74 28.78
N LYS A 105 -16.57 -11.89 28.37
CA LYS A 105 -16.98 -11.91 26.97
C LYS A 105 -17.75 -10.64 26.68
N ALA A 106 -17.46 -10.00 25.56
CA ALA A 106 -18.18 -8.82 25.10
C ALA A 106 -18.51 -8.98 23.63
N ARG A 107 -19.77 -8.74 23.27
CA ARG A 107 -20.23 -8.58 21.89
C ARG A 107 -20.69 -7.16 21.71
N VAL A 108 -20.26 -6.52 20.63
CA VAL A 108 -20.64 -5.14 20.32
C VAL A 108 -21.01 -5.03 18.86
N VAL A 109 -22.23 -4.59 18.60
CA VAL A 109 -22.72 -4.24 17.26
C VAL A 109 -22.84 -2.72 17.19
N PHE A 110 -22.39 -2.13 16.10
CA PHE A 110 -22.48 -0.68 15.89
C PHE A 110 -22.53 -0.36 14.39
N THR A 111 -23.11 0.78 14.05
CA THR A 111 -23.08 1.32 12.70
C THR A 111 -22.01 2.39 12.59
N TRP A 112 -21.05 2.21 11.68
CA TRP A 112 -20.03 3.21 11.36
C TRP A 112 -20.06 3.52 9.86
N ARG A 113 -20.32 4.78 9.50
CA ARG A 113 -20.45 5.24 8.10
C ARG A 113 -21.41 4.35 7.29
N ASP A 114 -22.62 4.19 7.82
CA ASP A 114 -23.72 3.40 7.23
C ASP A 114 -23.41 1.90 7.03
N ARG A 115 -22.39 1.38 7.73
CA ARG A 115 -22.01 -0.03 7.70
C ARG A 115 -22.09 -0.63 9.10
N GLU A 116 -22.98 -1.60 9.26
CA GLU A 116 -23.06 -2.40 10.48
C GLU A 116 -21.77 -3.20 10.66
N THR A 117 -21.24 -3.14 11.87
CA THR A 117 -19.98 -3.77 12.27
C THR A 117 -20.19 -4.43 13.61
N GLN A 118 -19.80 -5.69 13.70
CA GLN A 118 -19.83 -6.48 14.93
C GLN A 118 -18.41 -6.77 15.37
N ALA A 119 -18.17 -6.64 16.67
CA ALA A 119 -16.92 -6.99 17.33
C ALA A 119 -17.23 -7.94 18.50
N ASP A 120 -16.58 -9.10 18.51
CA ASP A 120 -16.63 -10.05 19.62
C ASP A 120 -15.25 -10.11 20.28
N LEU A 121 -15.24 -10.11 21.62
CA LEU A 121 -14.05 -10.13 22.45
C LEU A 121 -14.24 -11.15 23.57
N ASP A 122 -13.28 -12.05 23.74
CA ASP A 122 -13.23 -13.03 24.83
C ASP A 122 -11.87 -12.90 25.52
N ILE A 123 -11.88 -12.52 26.80
CA ILE A 123 -10.70 -12.38 27.64
C ILE A 123 -10.82 -13.38 28.79
N ALA A 124 -9.85 -14.29 28.91
CA ALA A 124 -9.88 -15.32 29.95
C ALA A 124 -9.76 -14.77 31.38
N ASP A 125 -9.00 -13.68 31.57
CA ASP A 125 -8.83 -13.01 32.87
C ASP A 125 -8.65 -11.49 32.67
N ALA A 126 -9.75 -10.75 32.78
CA ALA A 126 -9.78 -9.30 32.58
C ALA A 126 -8.97 -8.51 33.63
N PRO A 127 -9.01 -8.83 34.94
CA PRO A 127 -8.09 -8.23 35.90
C PRO A 127 -6.60 -8.38 35.52
N THR A 128 -6.20 -9.58 35.09
CA THR A 128 -4.81 -9.84 34.63
C THR A 128 -4.47 -9.06 33.37
N PHE A 129 -5.40 -9.01 32.40
CA PHE A 129 -5.27 -8.21 31.16
C PHE A 129 -5.02 -6.73 31.45
N ILE A 130 -5.86 -6.12 32.30
CA ILE A 130 -5.79 -4.70 32.67
C ILE A 130 -4.54 -4.40 33.48
N ALA A 131 -4.07 -5.35 34.29
CA ALA A 131 -2.81 -5.26 35.03
C ALA A 131 -1.55 -5.35 34.15
N GLY A 132 -1.70 -5.45 32.82
CA GLY A 132 -0.58 -5.50 31.87
C GLY A 132 0.12 -6.85 31.80
N ARG A 133 -0.56 -7.93 32.17
CA ARG A 133 -0.07 -9.30 32.04
C ARG A 133 -0.80 -10.02 30.92
N LEU A 134 -0.08 -10.89 30.21
CA LEU A 134 -0.62 -11.66 29.11
C LEU A 134 -1.73 -12.60 29.60
N THR A 135 -2.87 -12.56 28.94
CA THR A 135 -3.98 -13.49 29.14
C THR A 135 -4.55 -13.93 27.79
N ASP A 136 -5.11 -15.13 27.75
CA ASP A 136 -5.74 -15.66 26.54
C ASP A 136 -6.87 -14.72 26.11
N THR A 137 -6.77 -14.27 24.86
CA THR A 137 -7.66 -13.29 24.26
C THR A 137 -8.03 -13.75 22.86
N ARG A 138 -9.32 -13.70 22.55
CA ARG A 138 -9.85 -13.87 21.19
C ARG A 138 -10.59 -12.61 20.80
N PHE A 139 -10.37 -12.17 19.58
CA PHE A 139 -11.03 -11.01 19.02
C PHE A 139 -11.48 -11.31 17.60
N GLU A 140 -12.72 -10.98 17.30
CA GLU A 140 -13.32 -11.09 15.98
C GLU A 140 -13.98 -9.77 15.64
N LEU A 141 -13.76 -9.29 14.42
CA LEU A 141 -14.39 -8.10 13.88
C LEU A 141 -14.96 -8.45 12.51
N THR A 142 -16.25 -8.25 12.33
CA THR A 142 -16.94 -8.46 11.06
C THR A 142 -17.65 -7.17 10.65
N SER A 143 -17.46 -6.78 9.40
CA SER A 143 -18.13 -5.61 8.83
C SER A 143 -18.50 -5.94 7.39
N GLY A 144 -19.78 -6.01 7.06
CA GLY A 144 -20.23 -6.58 5.78
C GLY A 144 -19.62 -7.98 5.55
N GLU A 145 -19.01 -8.20 4.39
CA GLU A 145 -18.31 -9.47 4.06
C GLU A 145 -16.83 -9.49 4.48
N SER A 146 -16.33 -8.41 5.11
CA SER A 146 -14.95 -8.33 5.58
C SER A 146 -14.85 -8.77 7.03
N TRP A 147 -13.79 -9.52 7.36
CA TRP A 147 -13.59 -10.03 8.71
C TRP A 147 -12.12 -10.00 9.13
N LEU A 148 -11.89 -9.93 10.44
CA LEU A 148 -10.58 -9.97 11.08
C LEU A 148 -10.68 -10.84 12.33
N HIS A 149 -9.79 -11.82 12.47
CA HIS A 149 -9.73 -12.73 13.61
C HIS A 149 -8.35 -12.69 14.25
N PHE A 150 -8.34 -12.63 15.57
CA PHE A 150 -7.16 -12.77 16.40
C PHE A 150 -7.40 -13.85 17.47
N LYS A 151 -6.40 -14.71 17.66
CA LYS A 151 -6.38 -15.70 18.72
C LYS A 151 -4.99 -15.80 19.30
N GLY A 152 -4.85 -15.50 20.58
CA GLY A 152 -3.56 -15.58 21.25
C GLY A 152 -3.61 -15.02 22.66
N GLN A 153 -2.55 -14.33 23.05
CA GLN A 153 -2.44 -13.67 24.34
C GLN A 153 -2.26 -12.18 24.15
N ALA A 154 -2.95 -11.40 24.97
CA ALA A 154 -2.84 -9.95 24.96
C ALA A 154 -2.78 -9.39 26.38
N ALA A 155 -2.25 -8.19 26.51
CA ALA A 155 -2.17 -7.41 27.72
C ALA A 155 -2.45 -5.94 27.39
N ALA A 156 -3.10 -5.21 28.31
CA ALA A 156 -3.41 -3.79 28.15
C ALA A 156 -2.51 -2.88 29.02
N GLY A 157 -2.78 -1.57 28.98
CA GLY A 157 -2.09 -0.58 29.81
C GLY A 157 -0.70 -0.21 29.28
N LEU A 158 0.19 0.24 30.18
CA LEU A 158 1.54 0.67 29.83
C LEU A 158 2.46 -0.47 29.37
N SER A 159 2.09 -1.71 29.66
CA SER A 159 2.79 -2.93 29.22
C SER A 159 2.00 -3.66 28.12
N ALA A 160 1.31 -2.91 27.27
CA ALA A 160 0.54 -3.45 26.18
C ALA A 160 1.40 -4.40 25.33
N ARG A 161 0.91 -5.63 25.15
CA ARG A 161 1.60 -6.67 24.40
C ARG A 161 0.57 -7.56 23.73
N ILE A 162 0.89 -8.05 22.53
CA ILE A 162 0.09 -8.98 21.77
C ILE A 162 0.98 -10.08 21.20
N THR A 163 0.51 -11.32 21.23
CA THR A 163 1.16 -12.47 20.58
C THR A 163 0.10 -13.48 20.19
N GLY A 164 0.09 -13.97 18.95
CA GLY A 164 -0.93 -14.91 18.51
C GLY A 164 -1.04 -15.08 17.00
N ASP A 165 -2.09 -15.77 16.59
CA ASP A 165 -2.49 -15.89 15.19
C ASP A 165 -3.43 -14.75 14.82
N LEU A 166 -3.19 -14.13 13.66
CA LEU A 166 -3.98 -13.04 13.10
C LEU A 166 -4.33 -13.39 11.64
N SER A 167 -5.59 -13.29 11.29
CA SER A 167 -6.07 -13.49 9.92
C SER A 167 -7.18 -12.52 9.59
N GLY A 168 -7.33 -12.17 8.32
CA GLY A 168 -8.43 -11.35 7.87
C GLY A 168 -8.64 -11.43 6.38
N GLU A 169 -9.85 -11.06 5.96
CA GLU A 169 -10.25 -11.02 4.57
C GLU A 169 -11.12 -9.79 4.30
N ALA A 170 -10.92 -9.21 3.13
CA ALA A 170 -11.76 -8.18 2.55
C ALA A 170 -12.01 -8.55 1.09
N PRO A 171 -13.27 -8.82 0.69
CA PRO A 171 -13.58 -9.12 -0.71
C PRO A 171 -13.23 -7.98 -1.66
N VAL A 172 -13.34 -6.73 -1.18
CA VAL A 172 -12.92 -5.52 -1.90
C VAL A 172 -12.17 -4.59 -0.94
N LEU A 173 -10.85 -4.69 -0.89
CA LEU A 173 -9.98 -3.88 -0.04
C LEU A 173 -10.14 -2.38 -0.31
N ARG A 174 -10.36 -1.97 -1.57
CA ARG A 174 -10.63 -0.58 -1.93
C ARG A 174 -11.88 -0.05 -1.23
N ALA A 175 -12.97 -0.80 -1.27
CA ALA A 175 -14.21 -0.40 -0.59
C ALA A 175 -14.03 -0.34 0.93
N LEU A 176 -13.22 -1.25 1.51
CA LEU A 176 -12.86 -1.19 2.92
C LEU A 176 -11.99 0.04 3.25
N ALA A 177 -11.00 0.36 2.41
CA ALA A 177 -10.14 1.52 2.57
C ALA A 177 -10.94 2.83 2.44
N ASP A 178 -11.80 2.94 1.44
CA ASP A 178 -12.70 4.08 1.24
C ASP A 178 -13.66 4.25 2.43
N TRP A 179 -14.24 3.14 2.91
CA TRP A 179 -15.05 3.12 4.14
C TRP A 179 -14.24 3.59 5.36
N ALA A 180 -12.97 3.21 5.48
CA ALA A 180 -12.05 3.70 6.51
C ALA A 180 -11.54 5.15 6.25
N GLY A 181 -11.88 5.76 5.12
CA GLY A 181 -11.46 7.11 4.74
C GLY A 181 -10.04 7.19 4.18
N VAL A 182 -9.44 6.04 3.85
CA VAL A 182 -8.14 5.90 3.22
C VAL A 182 -8.32 5.84 1.71
N ARG A 183 -7.93 6.89 1.01
CA ARG A 183 -7.91 6.90 -0.45
C ARG A 183 -6.62 6.23 -0.95
N LEU A 184 -6.78 5.16 -1.72
CA LEU A 184 -5.67 4.48 -2.37
C LEU A 184 -5.16 5.32 -3.57
N PRO A 185 -3.84 5.39 -3.81
CA PRO A 185 -3.24 6.33 -4.75
C PRO A 185 -3.48 5.98 -6.23
N ILE A 186 -3.82 4.73 -6.54
CA ILE A 186 -4.07 4.26 -7.91
C ILE A 186 -5.53 3.83 -8.08
N ALA A 187 -6.06 4.01 -9.28
CA ALA A 187 -7.45 3.68 -9.60
C ALA A 187 -7.69 2.18 -9.80
N GLY A 188 -6.69 1.43 -10.26
CA GLY A 188 -6.75 -0.02 -10.49
C GLY A 188 -6.45 -0.86 -9.24
N GLY A 189 -6.91 -2.11 -9.24
CA GLY A 189 -6.59 -3.12 -8.22
C GLY A 189 -7.24 -2.88 -6.86
N PHE A 190 -6.71 -3.58 -5.85
CA PHE A 190 -7.18 -3.63 -4.46
C PHE A 190 -8.60 -4.18 -4.31
N LYS A 191 -8.87 -5.31 -4.96
CA LYS A 191 -10.09 -6.11 -4.80
C LYS A 191 -9.87 -7.10 -3.67
N ARG A 192 -9.83 -8.40 -3.98
CA ARG A 192 -9.71 -9.46 -2.97
C ARG A 192 -8.41 -9.28 -2.20
N PHE A 193 -8.53 -9.23 -0.88
CA PHE A 193 -7.41 -9.18 0.04
C PHE A 193 -7.64 -10.21 1.13
N ALA A 194 -6.66 -11.06 1.37
CA ALA A 194 -6.69 -11.99 2.49
C ALA A 194 -5.28 -12.12 3.07
N PHE A 195 -5.19 -12.27 4.38
CA PHE A 195 -3.92 -12.56 5.02
C PHE A 195 -4.08 -13.49 6.21
N SER A 196 -3.00 -14.18 6.55
CA SER A 196 -2.90 -14.99 7.75
C SER A 196 -1.45 -15.02 8.23
N GLY A 197 -1.22 -14.86 9.53
CA GLY A 197 0.14 -14.90 10.07
C GLY A 197 0.20 -14.89 11.58
N LYS A 198 1.42 -14.94 12.12
CA LYS A 198 1.65 -14.82 13.56
C LYS A 198 2.03 -13.41 13.91
N VAL A 199 1.20 -12.74 14.71
CA VAL A 199 1.43 -11.39 15.20
C VAL A 199 2.18 -11.43 16.53
N ALA A 200 3.15 -10.55 16.70
CA ALA A 200 3.80 -10.26 17.97
C ALA A 200 4.09 -8.77 18.03
N GLY A 201 3.80 -8.11 19.16
CA GLY A 201 4.03 -6.69 19.27
C GLY A 201 3.79 -6.14 20.67
N ASP A 202 4.16 -4.88 20.83
CA ASP A 202 3.91 -4.05 21.99
C ASP A 202 3.30 -2.71 21.57
N ARG A 203 3.40 -1.69 22.42
CA ARG A 203 2.86 -0.36 22.17
C ARG A 203 3.46 0.32 20.94
N ASP A 204 4.73 0.09 20.68
CA ASP A 204 5.50 0.88 19.73
C ASP A 204 5.89 0.07 18.48
N LYS A 205 5.84 -1.26 18.56
CA LYS A 205 6.16 -2.14 17.45
C LYS A 205 5.17 -3.28 17.32
N ALA A 206 4.71 -3.54 16.09
CA ALA A 206 3.98 -4.75 15.73
C ALA A 206 4.69 -5.47 14.59
N GLN A 207 4.79 -6.79 14.67
CA GLN A 207 5.36 -7.63 13.63
C GLN A 207 4.42 -8.79 13.32
N ILE A 208 4.28 -9.13 12.04
CA ILE A 208 3.60 -10.34 11.58
C ILE A 208 4.61 -11.21 10.85
N SER A 209 4.93 -12.38 11.40
CA SER A 209 5.91 -13.32 10.85
C SER A 209 5.71 -14.74 11.39
N PRO A 210 5.51 -15.76 10.55
CA PRO A 210 5.34 -15.65 9.09
C PRO A 210 4.01 -14.99 8.72
N LEU A 211 3.94 -14.37 7.55
CA LEU A 211 2.77 -13.74 6.96
C LEU A 211 2.51 -14.36 5.58
N LYS A 212 1.31 -14.88 5.35
CA LYS A 212 0.78 -15.21 4.02
C LYS A 212 -0.19 -14.12 3.61
N LEU A 213 -0.05 -13.63 2.38
CA LEU A 213 -0.82 -12.53 1.83
C LEU A 213 -1.32 -12.91 0.44
N ASP A 214 -2.60 -12.66 0.18
CA ASP A 214 -3.22 -12.73 -1.14
C ASP A 214 -3.82 -11.35 -1.44
N LEU A 215 -3.36 -10.69 -2.51
CA LEU A 215 -3.89 -9.42 -2.99
C LEU A 215 -4.14 -9.51 -4.49
N ASP A 216 -5.41 -9.39 -4.90
CA ASP A 216 -5.84 -9.53 -6.30
C ASP A 216 -5.40 -10.87 -6.93
N GLY A 217 -5.28 -11.94 -6.13
CA GLY A 217 -4.78 -13.25 -6.58
C GLY A 217 -3.27 -13.40 -6.51
N ASN A 218 -2.54 -12.32 -6.18
CA ASN A 218 -1.09 -12.36 -5.96
C ASN A 218 -0.78 -12.92 -4.58
N ARG A 219 -0.35 -14.18 -4.55
CA ARG A 219 0.01 -14.87 -3.32
C ARG A 219 1.48 -14.67 -2.99
N SER A 220 1.76 -14.23 -1.78
CA SER A 220 3.11 -14.07 -1.26
C SER A 220 3.23 -14.52 0.19
N GLU A 221 4.44 -14.93 0.57
CA GLU A 221 4.81 -15.26 1.94
C GLU A 221 5.95 -14.34 2.39
N GLY A 222 5.98 -13.97 3.67
CA GLY A 222 6.94 -12.99 4.13
C GLY A 222 6.82 -12.61 5.60
N ALA A 223 7.29 -11.41 5.89
CA ALA A 223 7.16 -10.76 7.18
C ALA A 223 6.90 -9.26 7.01
N LEU A 224 6.15 -8.69 7.94
CA LEU A 224 5.85 -7.26 8.00
C LEU A 224 6.11 -6.74 9.42
N SER A 225 6.71 -5.57 9.56
CA SER A 225 6.95 -4.88 10.82
C SER A 225 6.50 -3.43 10.71
N LEU A 226 5.71 -2.97 11.67
CA LEU A 226 5.28 -1.59 11.84
C LEU A 226 5.90 -1.04 13.12
N ARG A 227 6.59 0.10 13.02
CA ARG A 227 7.09 0.87 14.17
C ARG A 227 6.39 2.23 14.26
N LEU A 228 6.05 2.60 15.49
CA LEU A 228 5.30 3.80 15.87
C LEU A 228 6.01 4.63 16.95
N ASP A 229 7.23 4.24 17.35
CA ASP A 229 8.07 4.89 18.37
C ASP A 229 8.61 6.29 17.99
N GLY A 230 8.47 6.68 16.72
CA GLY A 230 8.97 7.96 16.19
C GLY A 230 7.88 8.96 15.79
N SER A 231 8.31 10.16 15.37
CA SER A 231 7.42 11.19 14.81
C SER A 231 6.77 10.77 13.48
N THR A 232 7.34 9.76 12.81
CA THR A 232 6.88 9.23 11.53
C THR A 232 6.80 7.70 11.61
N PRO A 233 5.62 7.09 11.35
CA PRO A 233 5.48 5.63 11.31
C PRO A 233 6.44 5.01 10.30
N THR A 234 7.01 3.86 10.64
CA THR A 234 7.90 3.12 9.72
C THR A 234 7.36 1.72 9.46
N LEU A 235 7.18 1.38 8.18
CA LEU A 235 6.71 0.08 7.72
C LEU A 235 7.85 -0.64 6.99
N GLU A 236 8.19 -1.84 7.45
CA GLU A 236 9.24 -2.68 6.87
C GLU A 236 8.67 -4.04 6.50
N GLY A 237 9.02 -4.59 5.34
CA GLY A 237 8.49 -5.86 4.88
C GLY A 237 9.37 -6.56 3.87
N THR A 238 9.35 -7.89 3.90
CA THR A 238 10.03 -8.73 2.90
C THR A 238 9.09 -9.84 2.49
N PHE A 239 8.86 -9.98 1.19
CA PHE A 239 7.91 -10.89 0.59
C PHE A 239 8.57 -11.71 -0.51
N ALA A 240 8.17 -12.97 -0.64
CA ALA A 240 8.50 -13.86 -1.72
C ALA A 240 7.23 -14.40 -2.37
N ALA A 241 7.21 -14.53 -3.69
CA ALA A 241 6.08 -15.06 -4.45
C ALA A 241 6.57 -15.93 -5.62
N ASP A 242 5.75 -16.89 -6.04
CA ASP A 242 6.02 -17.63 -7.27
C ASP A 242 5.70 -16.77 -8.51
N ALA A 243 4.55 -16.10 -8.48
CA ALA A 243 4.10 -15.24 -9.56
C ALA A 243 3.42 -13.99 -9.00
N ILE A 244 3.75 -12.84 -9.58
CA ILE A 244 3.08 -11.57 -9.34
C ILE A 244 2.54 -11.05 -10.66
N ASP A 245 1.30 -10.60 -10.63
CA ASP A 245 0.57 -9.98 -11.73
C ASP A 245 0.22 -8.54 -11.34
N LEU A 246 0.85 -7.58 -12.02
CA LEU A 246 0.63 -6.17 -11.80
C LEU A 246 -0.45 -5.56 -12.70
N SER A 247 -1.00 -6.30 -13.66
CA SER A 247 -2.04 -5.76 -14.55
C SER A 247 -3.29 -5.23 -13.84
N PRO A 248 -3.78 -5.82 -12.73
CA PRO A 248 -4.95 -5.28 -12.04
C PRO A 248 -4.77 -3.82 -11.59
N TYR A 249 -3.54 -3.39 -11.30
CA TYR A 249 -3.22 -2.06 -10.82
C TYR A 249 -3.24 -0.98 -11.91
N GLY A 250 -3.34 -1.39 -13.18
CA GLY A 250 -3.42 -0.51 -14.34
C GLY A 250 -2.07 0.09 -14.77
N PRO A 251 -2.02 0.71 -15.96
CA PRO A 251 -0.83 1.42 -16.41
C PRO A 251 -0.50 2.57 -15.46
N ILE A 252 0.80 2.85 -15.26
CA ILE A 252 1.23 4.13 -14.72
C ILE A 252 0.98 5.17 -15.81
N SER A 253 -0.22 5.77 -15.80
CA SER A 253 -0.61 6.75 -16.80
C SER A 253 0.00 8.10 -16.44
N MET A 254 0.99 8.53 -17.22
CA MET A 254 1.60 9.87 -17.15
C MET A 254 0.91 10.86 -18.11
N THR A 255 -0.15 10.39 -18.77
CA THR A 255 -0.94 11.09 -19.78
C THR A 255 -2.41 11.12 -19.38
N GLU A 256 -3.14 12.13 -19.84
CA GLU A 256 -4.57 12.25 -19.57
C GLU A 256 -5.34 11.11 -20.24
N SER A 257 -6.34 10.56 -19.53
CA SER A 257 -7.14 9.41 -19.98
C SER A 257 -7.96 9.68 -21.25
N ARG A 258 -8.08 10.95 -21.68
CA ARG A 258 -8.75 11.38 -22.90
C ARG A 258 -7.79 12.19 -23.76
N GLY A 259 -7.24 11.58 -24.80
CA GLY A 259 -6.48 12.28 -25.84
C GLY A 259 -4.97 12.04 -25.84
N GLY A 260 -4.41 11.36 -24.83
CA GLY A 260 -2.98 11.00 -24.80
C GLY A 260 -2.04 12.19 -24.54
N ASP A 261 -2.58 13.36 -24.22
CA ASP A 261 -1.83 14.53 -23.79
C ASP A 261 -1.13 14.27 -22.44
N TRP A 262 0.00 14.90 -22.15
CA TRP A 262 0.67 14.77 -20.85
C TRP A 262 -0.21 15.29 -19.71
N ASP A 263 -0.23 14.57 -18.59
CA ASP A 263 -0.97 15.01 -17.39
C ASP A 263 -0.29 16.25 -16.77
N ARG A 264 -1.08 17.33 -16.65
CA ARG A 264 -0.68 18.63 -16.09
C ARG A 264 -1.10 18.80 -14.63
N SER A 265 -1.70 17.78 -14.02
CA SER A 265 -2.07 17.77 -12.61
C SER A 265 -0.84 17.96 -11.72
N ARG A 266 -1.03 18.69 -10.61
CA ARG A 266 0.07 18.99 -9.70
C ARG A 266 0.41 17.77 -8.85
N LEU A 267 1.68 17.38 -8.90
CA LEU A 267 2.25 16.38 -8.00
C LEU A 267 2.29 16.93 -6.58
N ASN A 268 1.95 16.09 -5.60
CA ASN A 268 1.89 16.47 -4.20
C ASN A 268 3.05 15.84 -3.40
N PRO A 269 4.14 16.57 -3.11
CA PRO A 269 5.29 16.03 -2.38
C PRO A 269 4.94 15.60 -0.95
N ASN A 270 3.90 16.20 -0.34
CA ASN A 270 3.48 15.88 1.03
C ASN A 270 2.98 14.45 1.23
N LEU A 271 2.82 13.66 0.15
CA LEU A 271 2.52 12.23 0.27
C LEU A 271 3.74 11.43 0.71
N LEU A 272 4.94 11.85 0.35
CA LEU A 272 6.20 11.14 0.61
C LEU A 272 6.72 11.30 2.05
N SER A 273 6.21 12.29 2.79
CA SER A 273 6.69 12.60 4.15
C SER A 273 5.78 12.06 5.26
N ARG A 274 4.73 11.30 4.92
CA ARG A 274 3.71 10.84 5.90
C ARG A 274 4.11 9.59 6.67
N PHE A 275 4.97 8.76 6.07
CA PHE A 275 5.43 7.51 6.64
C PHE A 275 6.77 7.13 5.99
N ASN A 276 7.53 6.29 6.67
CA ASN A 276 8.70 5.63 6.11
C ASN A 276 8.33 4.21 5.67
N LEU A 277 8.97 3.75 4.60
CA LEU A 277 8.73 2.45 3.98
C LEU A 277 10.05 1.77 3.65
N ASP A 278 10.15 0.45 3.88
CA ASP A 278 11.21 -0.42 3.34
C ASP A 278 10.56 -1.76 2.98
N LEU A 279 10.17 -1.90 1.71
CA LEU A 279 9.57 -3.12 1.19
C LEU A 279 10.53 -3.80 0.22
N ARG A 280 10.62 -5.12 0.34
CA ARG A 280 11.39 -5.99 -0.56
C ARG A 280 10.49 -7.10 -1.06
N LEU A 281 10.56 -7.37 -2.35
CA LEU A 281 9.78 -8.41 -3.02
C LEU A 281 10.70 -9.20 -3.95
N SER A 282 10.71 -10.52 -3.78
CA SER A 282 11.24 -11.45 -4.76
C SER A 282 10.09 -12.23 -5.42
N ALA A 283 10.16 -12.41 -6.73
CA ALA A 283 9.18 -13.21 -7.47
C ALA A 283 9.87 -14.08 -8.52
N ALA A 284 9.48 -15.35 -8.64
CA ALA A 284 10.01 -16.19 -9.71
C ALA A 284 9.54 -15.69 -11.10
N ARG A 285 8.32 -15.17 -11.17
CA ARG A 285 7.74 -14.50 -12.35
C ARG A 285 6.99 -13.24 -11.96
N MET A 286 7.13 -12.18 -12.76
CA MET A 286 6.32 -10.97 -12.66
C MET A 286 5.75 -10.61 -14.02
N ARG A 287 4.46 -10.32 -14.07
CA ARG A 287 3.76 -9.83 -15.25
C ARG A 287 3.42 -8.36 -15.08
N ILE A 288 3.83 -7.54 -16.03
CA ILE A 288 3.53 -6.12 -16.10
C ILE A 288 2.93 -5.88 -17.49
N GLU A 289 1.61 -5.65 -17.53
CA GLU A 289 0.88 -5.59 -18.79
C GLU A 289 1.13 -6.85 -19.65
N ASP A 290 1.65 -6.69 -20.86
CA ASP A 290 1.99 -7.78 -21.78
C ASP A 290 3.43 -8.28 -21.59
N SER A 291 4.22 -7.64 -20.73
CA SER A 291 5.61 -8.01 -20.45
C SER A 291 5.71 -9.02 -19.32
N ILE A 292 6.57 -10.04 -19.50
CA ILE A 292 6.90 -11.04 -18.49
C ILE A 292 8.37 -10.91 -18.13
N MET A 293 8.62 -10.84 -16.82
CA MET A 293 9.94 -10.85 -16.22
C MET A 293 10.07 -12.08 -15.33
N GLU A 294 11.26 -12.65 -15.25
CA GLU A 294 11.58 -13.81 -14.42
C GLU A 294 12.68 -13.46 -13.42
N ARG A 295 12.77 -14.21 -12.31
CA ARG A 295 13.79 -14.03 -11.27
C ARG A 295 13.89 -12.58 -10.78
N VAL A 296 12.75 -11.99 -10.47
CA VAL A 296 12.64 -10.58 -10.12
C VAL A 296 12.99 -10.37 -8.66
N ALA A 297 13.86 -9.41 -8.39
CA ALA A 297 14.11 -8.87 -7.06
C ALA A 297 13.93 -7.35 -7.10
N THR A 298 12.96 -6.84 -6.36
CA THR A 298 12.62 -5.41 -6.33
C THR A 298 12.47 -4.90 -4.90
N SER A 299 12.70 -3.61 -4.70
CA SER A 299 12.49 -2.93 -3.41
C SER A 299 11.91 -1.54 -3.58
N ALA A 300 11.17 -1.08 -2.57
CA ALA A 300 10.66 0.27 -2.44
C ALA A 300 11.04 0.82 -1.07
N MET A 301 11.82 1.90 -1.04
CA MET A 301 12.32 2.54 0.18
C MET A 301 11.88 4.00 0.20
N LEU A 302 11.09 4.39 1.19
CA LEU A 302 10.70 5.77 1.43
C LEU A 302 11.28 6.20 2.77
N ARG A 303 12.19 7.17 2.77
CA ARG A 303 12.66 7.81 4.00
C ARG A 303 12.73 9.30 3.83
N SER A 304 12.15 10.04 4.77
CA SER A 304 12.28 11.50 4.83
C SER A 304 11.90 12.21 3.51
N GLY A 305 10.84 11.76 2.84
CA GLY A 305 10.38 12.37 1.57
C GLY A 305 11.14 11.92 0.31
N HIS A 306 12.12 11.01 0.42
CA HIS A 306 12.84 10.42 -0.72
C HIS A 306 12.41 8.97 -0.92
N LEU A 307 11.75 8.71 -2.06
CA LEU A 307 11.35 7.40 -2.53
C LEU A 307 12.40 6.84 -3.48
N VAL A 308 12.87 5.63 -3.23
CA VAL A 308 13.73 4.85 -4.12
C VAL A 308 13.01 3.55 -4.47
N LEU A 309 12.71 3.37 -5.75
CA LEU A 309 12.24 2.11 -6.32
C LEU A 309 13.41 1.47 -7.04
N ALA A 310 13.76 0.23 -6.71
CA ALA A 310 14.89 -0.45 -7.32
C ALA A 310 14.50 -1.85 -7.79
N LEU A 311 14.72 -2.11 -9.07
CA LEU A 311 14.76 -3.43 -9.67
C LEU A 311 16.22 -3.93 -9.60
N GLY A 312 16.53 -4.70 -8.55
CA GLY A 312 17.89 -5.18 -8.29
C GLY A 312 18.38 -6.16 -9.34
N THR A 313 17.52 -7.08 -9.80
CA THR A 313 17.75 -7.93 -10.97
C THR A 313 16.42 -8.48 -11.46
N ALA A 314 16.32 -8.65 -12.78
CA ALA A 314 15.29 -9.46 -13.43
C ALA A 314 15.82 -10.00 -14.75
N GLN A 315 15.27 -11.13 -15.18
CA GLN A 315 15.42 -11.64 -16.54
C GLN A 315 14.22 -11.19 -17.37
N ALA A 316 14.47 -10.46 -18.44
CA ALA A 316 13.44 -9.95 -19.33
C ALA A 316 14.00 -9.84 -20.75
N TRP A 317 13.14 -10.10 -21.75
CA TRP A 317 13.52 -10.04 -23.17
C TRP A 317 14.78 -10.86 -23.52
N GLY A 318 15.00 -11.99 -22.84
CA GLY A 318 16.15 -12.87 -23.06
C GLY A 318 17.47 -12.43 -22.40
N GLY A 319 17.51 -11.26 -21.75
CA GLY A 319 18.69 -10.73 -21.07
C GLY A 319 18.44 -10.42 -19.59
N THR A 320 19.39 -9.72 -18.97
CA THR A 320 19.30 -9.26 -17.57
C THR A 320 19.03 -7.77 -17.54
N VAL A 321 18.11 -7.33 -16.68
CA VAL A 321 17.72 -5.94 -16.50
C VAL A 321 17.88 -5.55 -15.03
N ARG A 322 18.40 -4.34 -14.81
CA ARG A 322 18.36 -3.64 -13.53
C ARG A 322 17.90 -2.21 -13.75
N ALA A 323 17.22 -1.64 -12.76
CA ALA A 323 16.77 -0.27 -12.84
C ALA A 323 16.62 0.35 -11.45
N SER A 324 16.74 1.66 -11.35
CA SER A 324 16.38 2.42 -10.16
C SER A 324 15.65 3.70 -10.55
N LEU A 325 14.67 4.07 -9.73
CA LEU A 325 13.91 5.30 -9.85
C LEU A 325 13.91 6.00 -8.49
N ASP A 326 14.59 7.14 -8.42
CA ASP A 326 14.61 8.05 -7.29
C ASP A 326 13.59 9.16 -7.51
N VAL A 327 12.75 9.41 -6.50
CA VAL A 327 11.73 10.47 -6.51
C VAL A 327 11.78 11.22 -5.19
N MET A 328 11.98 12.52 -5.24
CA MET A 328 12.07 13.38 -4.05
C MET A 328 11.54 14.78 -4.36
N GLU A 329 11.28 15.59 -3.35
CA GLU A 329 11.05 17.02 -3.55
C GLU A 329 12.35 17.69 -4.06
N ASP A 330 12.22 18.54 -5.08
CA ASP A 330 13.35 19.28 -5.63
C ASP A 330 13.87 20.29 -4.58
N PRO A 331 15.18 20.27 -4.24
CA PRO A 331 15.74 21.17 -3.22
C PRO A 331 15.62 22.66 -3.56
N GLN A 332 15.35 23.02 -4.81
CA GLN A 332 15.16 24.40 -5.27
C GLN A 332 13.67 24.80 -5.32
N GLY A 333 12.75 23.95 -4.85
CA GLY A 333 11.31 24.24 -4.82
C GLY A 333 10.62 24.18 -6.20
N LYS A 334 11.24 23.49 -7.17
CA LYS A 334 10.70 23.32 -8.53
C LYS A 334 9.67 22.18 -8.65
N GLY A 335 9.20 21.63 -7.53
CA GLY A 335 8.26 20.51 -7.51
C GLY A 335 8.99 19.22 -7.13
N MET A 336 8.81 18.17 -7.93
CA MET A 336 9.47 16.89 -7.76
C MET A 336 10.75 16.82 -8.58
N ALA A 337 11.79 16.18 -8.05
CA ALA A 337 12.96 15.74 -8.78
C ALA A 337 12.91 14.22 -8.97
N LEU A 338 13.24 13.76 -10.18
CA LEU A 338 13.25 12.37 -10.57
C LEU A 338 14.62 12.01 -11.14
N ARG A 339 15.16 10.85 -10.76
CA ARG A 339 16.31 10.24 -11.44
C ARG A 339 16.01 8.79 -11.75
N PHE A 340 16.16 8.43 -13.01
CA PHE A 340 16.03 7.07 -13.50
C PHE A 340 17.40 6.57 -13.95
N LYS A 341 17.77 5.37 -13.50
CA LYS A 341 18.88 4.61 -14.07
C LYS A 341 18.38 3.26 -14.52
N GLY A 342 18.87 2.80 -15.67
CA GLY A 342 18.55 1.47 -16.18
C GLY A 342 19.75 0.88 -16.90
N ASP A 343 19.97 -0.42 -16.68
CA ASP A 343 20.92 -1.20 -17.45
C ASP A 343 20.28 -2.51 -17.91
N GLY A 344 20.52 -2.85 -19.17
CA GLY A 344 20.10 -4.09 -19.80
C GLY A 344 21.31 -4.73 -20.46
N THR A 345 21.52 -6.03 -20.24
CA THR A 345 22.60 -6.80 -20.86
C THR A 345 22.04 -8.00 -21.61
N GLY A 346 22.44 -8.17 -22.86
CA GLY A 346 21.99 -9.29 -23.69
C GLY A 346 20.50 -9.26 -24.02
N ILE A 347 19.93 -8.07 -24.22
CA ILE A 347 18.50 -7.84 -24.43
C ILE A 347 18.14 -8.04 -25.90
N ALA A 348 17.07 -8.80 -26.18
CA ALA A 348 16.45 -8.85 -27.50
C ALA A 348 15.74 -7.51 -27.78
N LEU A 349 16.37 -6.67 -28.61
CA LEU A 349 16.00 -5.27 -28.80
C LEU A 349 14.65 -5.10 -29.48
N ASP A 350 14.31 -6.00 -30.40
CA ASP A 350 13.03 -6.00 -31.11
C ASP A 350 11.85 -6.17 -30.16
N ARG A 351 12.00 -7.05 -29.16
CA ARG A 351 10.98 -7.28 -28.13
C ARG A 351 10.98 -6.16 -27.11
N ALA A 352 12.14 -5.82 -26.55
CA ALA A 352 12.22 -4.81 -25.49
C ALA A 352 11.74 -3.43 -25.95
N LEU A 353 12.21 -2.95 -27.10
CA LEU A 353 11.79 -1.67 -27.67
C LEU A 353 10.35 -1.72 -28.19
N GLY A 354 9.89 -2.89 -28.65
CA GLY A 354 8.51 -3.12 -29.06
C GLY A 354 7.53 -3.04 -27.90
N ASP A 355 7.86 -3.67 -26.78
CA ASP A 355 7.01 -3.72 -25.58
C ASP A 355 7.03 -2.40 -24.81
N LEU A 356 8.19 -1.76 -24.68
CA LEU A 356 8.34 -0.54 -23.87
C LEU A 356 8.04 0.76 -24.63
N LEU A 357 8.41 0.83 -25.92
CA LEU A 357 8.40 2.07 -26.70
C LEU A 357 7.61 1.97 -28.01
N ALA A 358 7.01 0.81 -28.30
CA ALA A 358 6.38 0.50 -29.59
C ALA A 358 7.33 0.68 -30.81
N ILE A 359 8.65 0.61 -30.59
CA ILE A 359 9.67 0.75 -31.65
C ILE A 359 10.07 -0.64 -32.13
N ARG A 360 9.71 -0.99 -33.38
CA ARG A 360 10.03 -2.29 -34.02
C ARG A 360 11.07 -2.16 -35.13
N ARG A 361 11.99 -1.20 -34.99
CA ARG A 361 12.94 -0.82 -36.05
C ARG A 361 14.34 -1.44 -35.93
N ILE A 362 14.65 -2.01 -34.78
CA ILE A 362 15.98 -2.55 -34.47
C ILE A 362 15.78 -4.00 -34.05
N GLU A 363 16.37 -4.91 -34.81
CA GLU A 363 16.44 -6.33 -34.50
C GLU A 363 17.86 -6.69 -34.07
N GLY A 364 18.00 -7.58 -33.10
CA GLY A 364 19.30 -8.04 -32.60
C GLY A 364 19.33 -8.14 -31.08
N VAL A 365 20.50 -8.53 -30.57
CA VAL A 365 20.77 -8.59 -29.13
C VAL A 365 21.75 -7.49 -28.77
N GLY A 366 21.49 -6.78 -27.68
CA GLY A 366 22.33 -5.66 -27.27
C GLY A 366 22.24 -5.30 -25.80
N ASP A 367 23.12 -4.39 -25.43
CA ASP A 367 23.22 -3.79 -24.12
C ASP A 367 22.67 -2.36 -24.18
N LEU A 368 21.90 -1.97 -23.16
CA LEU A 368 21.33 -0.63 -23.03
C LEU A 368 21.73 -0.06 -21.68
N GLU A 369 22.03 1.23 -21.66
CA GLU A 369 22.23 2.00 -20.45
C GLU A 369 21.46 3.31 -20.57
N ALA A 370 20.78 3.71 -19.50
CA ALA A 370 20.09 4.99 -19.42
C ALA A 370 20.36 5.64 -18.05
N ASP A 371 20.73 6.92 -18.03
CA ASP A 371 20.73 7.79 -16.84
C ASP A 371 19.98 9.07 -17.22
N LEU A 372 18.78 9.20 -16.68
CA LEU A 372 17.84 10.28 -16.98
C LEU A 372 17.47 11.01 -15.70
N SER A 373 17.33 12.32 -15.76
CA SER A 373 16.86 13.15 -14.65
C SER A 373 15.88 14.22 -15.13
N GLY A 374 14.94 14.58 -14.27
CA GLY A 374 13.95 15.61 -14.58
C GLY A 374 13.47 16.29 -13.30
N THR A 375 12.95 17.51 -13.45
CA THR A 375 12.32 18.27 -12.37
C THR A 375 11.01 18.90 -12.84
N GLY A 376 9.97 18.91 -11.99
CA GLY A 376 8.70 19.51 -12.39
C GLY A 376 7.58 19.35 -11.39
N ARG A 377 6.54 20.17 -11.54
CA ARG A 377 5.34 20.15 -10.69
C ARG A 377 4.23 19.25 -11.22
N SER A 378 4.37 18.73 -12.43
CA SER A 378 3.44 17.83 -13.12
C SER A 378 4.21 16.81 -13.96
N TYR A 379 3.52 15.76 -14.45
CA TYR A 379 4.13 14.82 -15.38
C TYR A 379 4.56 15.51 -16.69
N PHE A 380 3.78 16.48 -17.17
CA PHE A 380 4.16 17.33 -18.30
C PHE A 380 5.48 18.09 -18.07
N GLU A 381 5.63 18.78 -16.94
CA GLU A 381 6.85 19.53 -16.64
C GLU A 381 8.07 18.60 -16.46
N LEU A 382 7.88 17.43 -15.85
CA LEU A 382 8.93 16.41 -15.75
C LEU A 382 9.38 15.92 -17.13
N ALA A 383 8.44 15.66 -18.03
CA ALA A 383 8.74 15.25 -19.41
C ALA A 383 9.49 16.36 -20.16
N GLN A 384 9.08 17.61 -20.01
CA GLN A 384 9.74 18.77 -20.64
C GLN A 384 11.11 19.11 -20.06
N SER A 385 11.42 18.72 -18.83
CA SER A 385 12.72 18.97 -18.21
C SER A 385 13.67 17.78 -18.30
N LEU A 386 13.19 16.64 -18.84
CA LEU A 386 13.95 15.40 -18.89
C LEU A 386 15.27 15.62 -19.63
N SER A 387 16.35 15.23 -18.98
CA SER A 387 17.71 15.36 -19.48
C SER A 387 18.52 14.11 -19.14
N GLY A 388 19.57 13.81 -19.90
CA GLY A 388 20.40 12.66 -19.62
C GLY A 388 20.95 12.00 -20.88
N GLN A 389 21.34 10.74 -20.74
CA GLN A 389 21.94 9.96 -21.82
C GLN A 389 21.37 8.56 -21.87
N VAL A 390 21.26 8.04 -23.09
CA VAL A 390 20.95 6.64 -23.39
C VAL A 390 22.02 6.12 -24.33
N ASN A 391 22.68 5.03 -23.94
CA ASN A 391 23.66 4.32 -24.76
C ASN A 391 23.08 2.98 -25.18
N LEU A 392 23.21 2.66 -26.46
CA LEU A 392 22.83 1.38 -27.04
C LEU A 392 24.03 0.79 -27.76
N GLN A 393 24.32 -0.48 -27.47
CA GLN A 393 25.28 -1.29 -28.20
C GLN A 393 24.60 -2.59 -28.61
N ALA A 394 24.52 -2.86 -29.90
CA ALA A 394 23.91 -4.07 -30.43
C ALA A 394 24.87 -4.80 -31.35
N ALA A 395 24.72 -6.12 -31.43
CA ALA A 395 25.50 -6.95 -32.33
C ALA A 395 24.62 -7.90 -33.13
N ASN A 396 25.12 -8.29 -34.31
CA ASN A 396 24.53 -9.34 -35.15
C ASN A 396 23.02 -9.14 -35.43
N GLY A 397 22.65 -7.93 -35.84
CA GLY A 397 21.26 -7.52 -35.96
C GLY A 397 20.88 -6.97 -37.32
N SER A 398 19.72 -6.31 -37.38
CA SER A 398 19.30 -5.57 -38.57
C SER A 398 18.47 -4.34 -38.21
N VAL A 399 18.58 -3.29 -39.02
CA VAL A 399 17.72 -2.10 -38.94
C VAL A 399 16.64 -2.20 -40.00
N THR A 400 15.38 -2.08 -39.61
CA THR A 400 14.24 -2.12 -40.53
C THR A 400 13.78 -0.71 -40.92
N GLY A 401 13.29 -0.60 -42.16
CA GLY A 401 12.91 0.66 -42.78
C GLY A 401 14.05 1.43 -43.43
N ILE A 402 15.25 0.85 -43.51
CA ILE A 402 16.38 1.34 -44.31
C ILE A 402 16.95 0.16 -45.10
N ASP A 403 17.07 0.28 -46.43
CA ASP A 403 17.71 -0.72 -47.30
C ASP A 403 18.98 -0.15 -47.96
N VAL A 404 20.07 -0.16 -47.19
CA VAL A 404 21.38 0.33 -47.66
C VAL A 404 21.91 -0.55 -48.79
N ALA A 405 21.70 -1.87 -48.74
CA ALA A 405 22.16 -2.80 -49.78
C ALA A 405 21.51 -2.53 -51.14
N GLN A 406 20.23 -2.16 -51.16
CA GLN A 406 19.54 -1.77 -52.39
C GLN A 406 20.06 -0.44 -52.93
N VAL A 407 20.37 0.52 -52.08
CA VAL A 407 20.95 1.80 -52.51
C VAL A 407 22.35 1.61 -53.07
N MET A 408 23.22 0.84 -52.40
CA MET A 408 24.58 0.55 -52.87
C MET A 408 24.55 -0.15 -54.24
N ARG A 409 23.72 -1.20 -54.41
CA ARG A 409 23.55 -1.89 -55.70
C ARG A 409 23.04 -0.97 -56.81
N ARG A 410 22.27 0.08 -56.50
CA ARG A 410 21.80 1.06 -57.50
C ARG A 410 22.88 2.07 -57.85
N ILE A 411 23.66 2.56 -56.87
CA ILE A 411 24.79 3.46 -57.11
C ILE A 411 25.82 2.77 -58.02
N GLU A 412 26.12 1.48 -57.74
CA GLU A 412 27.00 0.66 -58.59
C GLU A 412 26.48 0.53 -60.03
N ARG A 413 25.15 0.42 -60.20
CA ARG A 413 24.53 0.23 -61.52
C ARG A 413 24.24 1.52 -62.28
N ARG A 414 23.97 2.63 -61.59
CA ARG A 414 23.56 3.94 -62.15
C ARG A 414 24.05 5.10 -61.24
N PRO A 415 25.32 5.52 -61.36
CA PRO A 415 25.93 6.52 -60.47
C PRO A 415 25.26 7.90 -60.49
N LEU A 416 24.57 8.24 -61.58
CA LEU A 416 23.95 9.56 -61.80
C LEU A 416 22.49 9.65 -61.32
N SER A 417 21.93 8.57 -60.77
CA SER A 417 20.54 8.51 -60.27
C SER A 417 20.50 8.56 -58.73
N GLY A 418 21.11 9.58 -58.13
CA GLY A 418 21.33 9.69 -56.67
C GLY A 418 20.10 9.94 -55.78
N GLY A 419 18.88 9.80 -56.31
CA GLY A 419 17.64 10.03 -55.56
C GLY A 419 16.82 8.75 -55.41
N GLY A 420 17.27 7.83 -54.56
CA GLY A 420 16.50 6.64 -54.18
C GLY A 420 15.84 6.83 -52.83
N ASP A 421 14.57 6.42 -52.71
CA ASP A 421 13.92 6.36 -51.40
C ASP A 421 14.59 5.27 -50.55
N LEU A 422 15.28 5.68 -49.48
CA LEU A 422 15.88 4.79 -48.48
C LEU A 422 14.81 4.10 -47.63
N ARG A 423 13.56 4.56 -47.68
CA ARG A 423 12.47 4.09 -46.83
C ARG A 423 12.04 2.69 -47.24
N GLY A 424 12.08 1.79 -46.26
CA GLY A 424 11.68 0.40 -46.41
C GLY A 424 12.85 -0.58 -46.39
N GLY A 425 12.54 -1.87 -46.39
CA GLY A 425 13.53 -2.95 -46.37
C GLY A 425 14.26 -3.12 -45.02
N ARG A 426 15.37 -3.86 -45.06
CA ARG A 426 16.13 -4.30 -43.88
C ARG A 426 17.63 -4.23 -44.19
N THR A 427 18.40 -3.57 -43.33
CA THR A 427 19.86 -3.48 -43.42
C THR A 427 20.51 -4.28 -42.30
N PRO A 428 21.20 -5.40 -42.58
CA PRO A 428 21.91 -6.17 -41.57
C PRO A 428 23.17 -5.46 -41.07
N PHE A 429 23.52 -5.68 -39.81
CA PHE A 429 24.74 -5.16 -39.19
C PHE A 429 25.44 -6.21 -38.31
N ASP A 430 26.75 -6.11 -38.21
CA ASP A 430 27.57 -6.82 -37.23
C ASP A 430 27.60 -6.06 -35.90
N ARG A 431 27.67 -4.72 -35.96
CA ARG A 431 27.66 -3.84 -34.78
C ARG A 431 26.84 -2.60 -35.03
N LEU A 432 26.05 -2.19 -34.04
CA LEU A 432 25.37 -0.91 -33.98
C LEU A 432 25.68 -0.26 -32.64
N THR A 433 26.19 0.98 -32.68
CA THR A 433 26.39 1.79 -31.48
C THR A 433 25.60 3.08 -31.65
N ALA A 434 24.75 3.41 -30.68
CA ALA A 434 24.02 4.67 -30.66
C ALA A 434 24.19 5.38 -29.31
N ARG A 435 24.50 6.67 -29.37
CA ARG A 435 24.50 7.57 -28.20
C ARG A 435 23.43 8.63 -28.38
N ILE A 436 22.48 8.64 -27.46
CA ILE A 436 21.34 9.53 -27.45
C ILE A 436 21.47 10.43 -26.23
N SER A 437 21.37 11.74 -26.41
CA SER A 437 21.21 12.67 -25.29
C SER A 437 19.76 13.13 -25.22
N LEU A 438 19.28 13.38 -24.01
CA LEU A 438 18.03 14.09 -23.79
C LEU A 438 18.38 15.45 -23.21
N ALA A 439 17.76 16.50 -23.74
CA ALA A 439 17.87 17.85 -23.22
C ALA A 439 16.51 18.54 -23.33
N SER A 440 15.96 18.94 -22.19
CA SER A 440 14.64 19.60 -22.11
C SER A 440 13.54 18.80 -22.82
N GLY A 441 13.49 17.49 -22.56
CA GLY A 441 12.50 16.58 -23.15
C GLY A 441 12.74 16.22 -24.62
N VAL A 442 13.79 16.77 -25.26
CA VAL A 442 14.12 16.47 -26.66
C VAL A 442 15.27 15.47 -26.73
N ALA A 443 15.02 14.33 -27.35
CA ALA A 443 16.04 13.32 -27.62
C ALA A 443 16.82 13.64 -28.90
N THR A 444 18.14 13.73 -28.81
CA THR A 444 19.06 13.94 -29.94
C THR A 444 20.00 12.75 -30.07
N VAL A 445 20.01 12.12 -31.24
CA VAL A 445 20.99 11.08 -31.56
C VAL A 445 22.29 11.76 -32.01
N HIS A 446 23.36 11.66 -31.21
CA HIS A 446 24.64 12.28 -31.54
C HIS A 446 25.47 11.46 -32.51
N THR A 447 25.59 10.16 -32.23
CA THR A 447 26.34 9.21 -33.03
C THR A 447 25.51 7.94 -33.18
N ALA A 448 25.42 7.45 -34.41
CA ALA A 448 24.81 6.17 -34.76
C ALA A 448 25.74 5.48 -35.76
N ASP A 449 26.62 4.63 -35.24
CA ASP A 449 27.60 3.91 -36.05
C ASP A 449 27.08 2.50 -36.33
N ILE A 450 26.91 2.17 -37.61
CA ILE A 450 26.47 0.85 -38.07
C ILE A 450 27.60 0.23 -38.88
N LEU A 451 28.17 -0.84 -38.37
CA LEU A 451 29.07 -1.71 -39.12
C LEU A 451 28.23 -2.77 -39.81
N GLY A 452 28.00 -2.58 -41.12
CA GLY A 452 27.25 -3.51 -41.96
C GLY A 452 27.94 -4.86 -42.14
N LYS A 453 27.15 -5.86 -42.55
CA LYS A 453 27.65 -7.18 -42.97
C LYS A 453 28.19 -7.19 -44.39
#